data_AF-A0A147KDS7-F1
#
_entry.id   AF-A0A147KDS7-F1
#
_cell.length_a   1.000
_cell.length_b   1.000
_cell.length_c   1.000
_cell.angle_alpha   90.00
_cell.angle_beta   90.00
_cell.angle_gamma   90.00
#
_symmetry.space_group_name_H-M   'P 1'
#
loop_
_entity.id
_entity.type
_entity.pdbx_description
1 polymer ?
#
loop_
_entity_poly.entity_id
_entity_poly.type
_entity_poly.pdbx_seq_one_letter_code
_entity_poly.pdbx_strand_id
1 'polypeptide(L)'
;MTDLELLQVLRSGSADPAHACGLLFDTYGEDLYRHCRAALRDEDAAQSALRDTLIVALAHIDRLSDPALLRDWLHALADAECARHEAVAGRAEEEAPREPTPSAALRVRVLSAAVAPELAEYRSHVAARGDHFDRQGFPLPAADRRSPGSSVVPAVIAGVGAVVALAAALFQLAVSTA
;
A
#
# COMPACT_ATOMS: atom_id res chain seq x y z
N MET A 1 0.75 -6.97 -24.96
CA MET A 1 0.75 -5.52 -24.71
C MET A 1 1.86 -5.23 -23.73
N THR A 2 2.72 -4.26 -24.04
CA THR A 2 3.82 -3.84 -23.17
C THR A 2 3.34 -2.82 -22.12
N ASP A 3 4.14 -2.59 -21.08
CA ASP A 3 3.82 -1.64 -20.02
C ASP A 3 3.70 -0.21 -20.53
N LEU A 4 4.58 0.17 -21.47
CA LEU A 4 4.54 1.47 -22.12
C LEU A 4 3.25 1.65 -22.94
N GLU A 5 2.89 0.66 -23.75
CA GLU A 5 1.66 0.70 -24.57
C GLU A 5 0.42 0.77 -23.69
N LEU A 6 0.34 -0.05 -22.64
CA LEU A 6 -0.79 -0.03 -21.71
C LEU A 6 -0.89 1.34 -21.03
N LEU A 7 0.22 1.88 -20.53
CA LEU A 7 0.21 3.17 -19.84
C LEU A 7 -0.23 4.31 -20.76
N GLN A 8 0.22 4.31 -22.01
CA GLN A 8 -0.20 5.29 -23.02
C GLN A 8 -1.71 5.23 -23.29
N VAL A 9 -2.27 4.02 -23.45
CA VAL A 9 -3.71 3.81 -23.66
C VAL A 9 -4.54 4.27 -22.46
N LEU A 10 -4.06 4.03 -21.24
CA LEU A 10 -4.76 4.45 -20.03
C LEU A 10 -4.73 5.99 -19.87
N ARG A 11 -3.61 6.64 -20.18
CA ARG A 11 -3.45 8.10 -20.07
C ARG A 11 -4.15 8.92 -21.13
N SER A 12 -4.28 8.37 -22.34
CA SER A 12 -4.95 9.10 -23.41
C SER A 12 -6.42 9.40 -23.09
N GLY A 13 -7.00 8.71 -22.10
CA GLY A 13 -8.41 8.84 -21.73
C GLY A 13 -9.37 8.44 -22.86
N SER A 14 -8.85 7.81 -23.92
CA SER A 14 -9.61 7.47 -25.12
C SER A 14 -10.46 6.21 -24.94
N ALA A 15 -10.17 5.42 -23.92
CA ALA A 15 -10.94 4.24 -23.55
C ALA A 15 -12.03 4.58 -22.55
N ASP A 16 -13.22 3.99 -22.74
CA ASP A 16 -14.24 3.96 -21.69
C ASP A 16 -13.68 3.31 -20.40
N PRO A 17 -14.08 3.74 -19.19
CA PRO A 17 -13.55 3.21 -17.94
C PRO A 17 -13.64 1.68 -17.80
N ALA A 18 -14.69 1.05 -18.34
CA ALA A 18 -14.82 -0.42 -18.34
C ALA A 18 -13.74 -1.08 -19.18
N HIS A 19 -13.44 -0.51 -20.35
CA HIS A 19 -12.39 -1.01 -21.23
C HIS A 19 -11.00 -0.80 -20.63
N ALA A 20 -10.72 0.37 -20.06
CA ALA A 20 -9.47 0.68 -19.38
C ALA A 20 -9.20 -0.28 -18.19
N CYS A 21 -10.23 -0.51 -17.36
CA CYS A 21 -10.16 -1.46 -16.26
C CYS A 21 -9.95 -2.90 -16.76
N GLY A 22 -10.63 -3.28 -17.84
CA GLY A 22 -10.45 -4.57 -18.50
C GLY A 22 -9.02 -4.80 -18.97
N LEU A 23 -8.40 -3.82 -19.65
CA LEU A 23 -7.01 -3.90 -20.11
C LEU A 23 -6.02 -4.07 -18.96
N LEU A 24 -6.21 -3.32 -17.88
CA LEU A 24 -5.36 -3.41 -16.69
C LEU A 24 -5.51 -4.77 -16.01
N PHE A 25 -6.74 -5.25 -15.85
CA PHE A 25 -7.03 -6.57 -15.30
C PHE A 25 -6.44 -7.69 -16.16
N ASP A 26 -6.64 -7.63 -17.48
CA ASP A 26 -6.18 -8.69 -18.39
C ASP A 26 -4.64 -8.77 -18.43
N THR A 27 -3.95 -7.66 -18.15
CA THR A 27 -2.48 -7.61 -18.14
C THR A 27 -1.87 -7.97 -16.77
N TYR A 28 -2.47 -7.49 -15.67
CA TYR A 28 -1.87 -7.56 -14.32
C TYR A 28 -2.73 -8.24 -13.26
N GLY A 29 -4.02 -8.46 -13.54
CA GLY A 29 -5.01 -8.85 -12.54
C GLY A 29 -4.70 -10.17 -11.83
N GLU A 30 -4.20 -11.19 -12.53
CA GLU A 30 -3.85 -12.47 -11.90
C GLU A 30 -2.65 -12.34 -10.95
N ASP A 31 -1.61 -11.62 -11.36
CA ASP A 31 -0.40 -11.42 -10.56
C ASP A 31 -0.70 -10.61 -9.29
N LEU A 32 -1.44 -9.50 -9.45
CA LEU A 32 -1.89 -8.68 -8.33
C LEU A 32 -2.84 -9.46 -7.40
N TYR A 33 -3.76 -10.27 -7.94
CA TYR A 33 -4.63 -11.10 -7.11
C TYR A 33 -3.84 -12.10 -6.27
N ARG A 34 -2.85 -12.76 -6.87
CA ARG A 34 -1.98 -13.72 -6.18
C ARG A 34 -1.22 -13.04 -5.04
N HIS A 35 -0.72 -11.83 -5.29
CA HIS A 35 -0.08 -10.99 -4.28
C HIS A 35 -1.03 -10.66 -3.13
N CYS A 36 -2.24 -10.14 -3.42
CA CYS A 36 -3.24 -9.82 -2.41
C CYS A 36 -3.65 -11.04 -1.56
N ARG A 37 -3.81 -12.22 -2.18
CA ARG A 37 -4.11 -13.46 -1.46
C ARG A 37 -2.99 -13.89 -0.53
N ALA A 38 -1.73 -13.72 -0.94
CA ALA A 38 -0.58 -14.05 -0.12
C ALA A 38 -0.50 -13.16 1.13
N ALA A 39 -0.86 -11.88 0.99
CA ALA A 39 -0.91 -10.93 2.11
C ALA A 39 -2.10 -11.21 3.06
N LEU A 40 -3.33 -11.27 2.54
CA LEU A 40 -4.54 -11.21 3.36
C LEU A 40 -5.03 -12.57 3.87
N ARG A 41 -4.69 -13.67 3.19
CA ARG A 41 -5.18 -15.04 3.49
C ARG A 41 -6.70 -15.21 3.57
N ASP A 42 -7.46 -14.20 3.14
CA ASP A 42 -8.91 -14.17 2.98
C ASP A 42 -9.24 -13.82 1.53
N GLU A 43 -10.14 -14.57 0.90
CA GLU A 43 -10.43 -14.42 -0.53
C GLU A 43 -11.27 -13.20 -0.86
N ASP A 44 -12.23 -12.87 -0.01
CA ASP A 44 -13.15 -11.76 -0.20
C ASP A 44 -12.40 -10.43 0.05
N ALA A 45 -11.50 -10.42 1.04
CA ALA A 45 -10.56 -9.35 1.29
C ALA A 45 -9.56 -9.19 0.14
N ALA A 46 -8.99 -10.29 -0.38
CA ALA A 46 -8.08 -10.23 -1.53
C ALA A 46 -8.76 -9.72 -2.81
N GLN A 47 -9.99 -10.17 -3.07
CA GLN A 47 -10.78 -9.66 -4.19
C GLN A 47 -11.12 -8.18 -4.02
N SER A 48 -11.42 -7.75 -2.79
CA SER A 48 -11.72 -6.35 -2.49
C SER A 48 -10.49 -5.47 -2.62
N ALA A 49 -9.33 -5.91 -2.12
CA ALA A 49 -8.05 -5.23 -2.26
C ALA A 49 -7.63 -5.08 -3.73
N LEU A 50 -7.80 -6.13 -4.54
CA LEU A 50 -7.55 -6.06 -5.98
C LEU A 50 -8.45 -5.04 -6.68
N ARG A 51 -9.76 -5.07 -6.42
CA ARG A 51 -10.70 -4.09 -6.98
C ARG A 51 -10.25 -2.67 -6.65
N ASP A 52 -9.90 -2.44 -5.40
CA ASP A 52 -9.53 -1.12 -4.92
C ASP A 52 -8.21 -0.65 -5.53
N THR A 53 -7.26 -1.58 -5.71
CA THR A 53 -5.98 -1.33 -6.41
C THR A 53 -6.25 -0.82 -7.83
N LEU A 54 -7.15 -1.47 -8.57
CA LEU A 54 -7.49 -1.06 -9.94
C LEU A 54 -8.21 0.30 -9.97
N ILE A 55 -9.10 0.57 -9.00
CA ILE A 55 -9.77 1.88 -8.88
C ILE A 55 -8.73 2.99 -8.65
N VAL A 56 -7.81 2.80 -7.69
CA VAL A 56 -6.76 3.78 -7.38
C VAL A 56 -5.81 3.94 -8.55
N ALA A 57 -5.40 2.84 -9.19
CA ALA A 57 -4.52 2.87 -10.34
C ALA A 57 -5.12 3.69 -11.49
N LEU A 58 -6.39 3.45 -11.85
CA LEU A 58 -7.05 4.19 -12.93
C LEU A 58 -7.21 5.68 -12.59
N ALA A 59 -7.51 6.00 -11.32
CA ALA A 59 -7.68 7.39 -10.89
C ALA A 59 -6.36 8.19 -10.87
N HIS A 60 -5.22 7.53 -10.68
CA HIS A 60 -3.92 8.18 -10.46
C HIS A 60 -2.86 7.80 -11.50
N ILE A 61 -3.26 7.20 -12.63
CA ILE A 61 -2.35 6.72 -13.68
C ILE A 61 -1.47 7.83 -14.27
N ASP A 62 -1.95 9.07 -14.24
CA ASP A 62 -1.23 10.26 -14.71
C ASP A 62 -0.08 10.67 -13.78
N ARG A 63 -0.04 10.18 -12.54
CA ARG A 63 1.01 10.52 -11.56
C ARG A 63 2.30 9.72 -11.78
N LEU A 64 2.21 8.53 -12.38
CA LEU A 64 3.37 7.66 -12.58
C LEU A 64 4.36 8.29 -13.56
N SER A 65 5.52 8.76 -13.12
CA SER A 65 6.39 9.50 -14.06
C SER A 65 7.09 8.62 -15.10
N ASP A 66 7.41 7.37 -14.74
CA ASP A 66 8.18 6.44 -15.57
C ASP A 66 7.36 5.19 -15.93
N PRO A 67 7.11 4.93 -17.23
CA PRO A 67 6.43 3.71 -17.69
C PRO A 67 7.11 2.41 -17.28
N ALA A 68 8.43 2.40 -17.13
CA ALA A 68 9.17 1.20 -16.73
C ALA A 68 8.85 0.77 -15.29
N LEU A 69 8.27 1.67 -14.48
CA LEU A 69 7.90 1.43 -13.10
C LEU A 69 6.44 1.00 -12.93
N LEU A 70 5.68 0.79 -14.01
CA LEU A 70 4.25 0.47 -13.94
C LEU A 70 3.97 -0.76 -13.07
N ARG A 71 4.73 -1.84 -13.27
CA ARG A 71 4.60 -3.06 -12.47
C ARG A 71 4.82 -2.80 -10.98
N ASP A 72 5.95 -2.18 -10.65
CA ASP A 72 6.34 -1.92 -9.25
C ASP A 72 5.35 -0.96 -8.58
N TRP A 73 4.86 0.02 -9.34
CA TRP A 73 3.83 0.96 -8.90
C TRP A 73 2.50 0.27 -8.59
N LEU A 74 2.04 -0.65 -9.45
CA LEU A 74 0.81 -1.42 -9.22
C LEU A 74 0.94 -2.34 -7.99
N HIS A 75 2.11 -2.96 -7.79
CA HIS A 75 2.36 -3.78 -6.60
C HIS A 75 2.42 -2.93 -5.33
N ALA A 76 3.03 -1.74 -5.36
CA ALA A 76 3.01 -0.82 -4.23
C ALA A 76 1.59 -0.33 -3.88
N LEU A 77 0.73 -0.12 -4.89
CA LEU A 77 -0.68 0.16 -4.66
C LEU A 77 -1.39 -1.04 -4.02
N ALA A 78 -1.12 -2.26 -4.50
CA ALA A 78 -1.68 -3.48 -3.92
C ALA A 78 -1.27 -3.68 -2.46
N ASP A 79 -0.01 -3.42 -2.11
CA ASP A 79 0.48 -3.44 -0.73
C ASP A 79 -0.29 -2.45 0.16
N ALA A 80 -0.47 -1.22 -0.33
CA ALA A 80 -1.21 -0.19 0.40
C ALA A 80 -2.67 -0.59 0.60
N GLU A 81 -3.32 -1.18 -0.40
CA GLU A 81 -4.70 -1.65 -0.26
C GLU A 81 -4.82 -2.87 0.65
N CYS A 82 -3.90 -3.84 0.58
CA CYS A 82 -3.87 -4.97 1.50
C CYS A 82 -3.76 -4.49 2.94
N ALA A 83 -2.80 -3.61 3.25
CA ALA A 83 -2.65 -3.05 4.60
C ALA A 83 -3.92 -2.35 5.12
N ARG A 84 -4.69 -1.68 4.23
CA ARG A 84 -5.97 -1.07 4.61
C ARG A 84 -7.05 -2.13 4.91
N HIS A 85 -7.11 -3.20 4.12
CA HIS A 85 -8.04 -4.31 4.33
C HIS A 85 -7.73 -5.07 5.63
N GLU A 86 -6.46 -5.32 5.94
CA GLU A 86 -6.04 -5.90 7.24
C GLU A 86 -6.50 -5.04 8.43
N ALA A 87 -6.33 -3.71 8.34
CA ALA A 87 -6.74 -2.79 9.40
C ALA A 87 -8.27 -2.70 9.60
N VAL A 88 -9.07 -3.08 8.59
CA VAL A 88 -10.53 -3.19 8.69
C VAL A 88 -10.91 -4.57 9.24
N ALA A 89 -10.29 -5.64 8.75
CA ALA A 89 -10.54 -7.00 9.21
C ALA A 89 -10.22 -7.20 10.70
N GLY A 90 -9.13 -6.60 11.20
CA GLY A 90 -8.82 -6.60 12.64
C GLY A 90 -9.84 -5.89 13.54
N ARG A 91 -10.88 -5.26 12.96
CA ARG A 91 -12.02 -4.65 13.67
C ARG A 91 -13.34 -5.42 13.47
N ALA A 92 -13.36 -6.39 12.56
CA ALA A 92 -14.54 -7.12 12.12
C ALA A 92 -14.22 -8.62 12.09
N GLU A 93 -14.05 -9.22 13.26
CA GLU A 93 -13.83 -10.66 13.36
C GLU A 93 -15.19 -11.38 13.45
N GLU A 94 -15.58 -12.06 12.36
CA GLU A 94 -15.93 -13.50 12.31
C GLU A 94 -16.53 -13.83 10.93
N GLU A 95 -15.81 -14.54 10.06
CA GLU A 95 -16.45 -15.23 8.93
C GLU A 95 -15.72 -16.53 8.52
N ALA A 96 -16.51 -17.50 8.05
CA ALA A 96 -16.13 -18.88 7.81
C ALA A 96 -15.35 -19.10 6.49
N PRO A 97 -14.63 -20.25 6.35
CA PRO A 97 -13.82 -20.52 5.16
C PRO A 97 -14.66 -20.59 3.86
N ARG A 98 -14.28 -19.82 2.85
CA ARG A 98 -14.79 -19.93 1.47
C ARG A 98 -13.77 -20.59 0.54
N GLU A 99 -14.30 -21.30 -0.46
CA GLU A 99 -13.51 -21.98 -1.49
C GLU A 99 -12.91 -21.01 -2.51
N PRO A 100 -11.76 -21.37 -3.11
CA PRO A 100 -11.09 -20.60 -4.15
C PRO A 100 -11.98 -20.18 -5.31
N THR A 101 -12.16 -18.87 -5.46
CA THR A 101 -12.90 -18.29 -6.58
C THR A 101 -12.16 -18.53 -7.92
N PRO A 102 -12.81 -19.13 -8.94
CA PRO A 102 -12.21 -19.30 -10.26
C PRO A 102 -11.86 -17.95 -10.92
N SER A 103 -10.76 -17.87 -11.67
CA SER A 103 -10.24 -16.63 -12.27
C SER A 103 -11.24 -15.92 -13.21
N ALA A 104 -12.05 -16.67 -13.95
CA ALA A 104 -13.10 -16.09 -14.80
C ALA A 104 -14.21 -15.41 -13.98
N ALA A 105 -14.59 -16.00 -12.84
CA ALA A 105 -15.55 -15.39 -11.92
C ALA A 105 -14.95 -14.17 -11.21
N LEU A 106 -13.65 -14.21 -10.89
CA LEU A 106 -12.91 -13.07 -10.34
C LEU A 106 -12.95 -11.87 -11.28
N ARG A 107 -12.64 -12.06 -12.57
CA ARG A 107 -12.69 -10.99 -13.57
C ARG A 107 -14.05 -10.31 -13.60
N VAL A 108 -15.13 -11.09 -13.71
CA VAL A 108 -16.49 -10.55 -13.74
C VAL A 108 -16.81 -9.77 -12.47
N ARG A 109 -16.51 -10.30 -11.29
CA ARG A 109 -16.77 -9.61 -10.01
C ARG A 109 -15.99 -8.32 -9.87
N VAL A 110 -14.70 -8.35 -10.16
CA VAL A 110 -13.81 -7.20 -10.04
C VAL A 110 -14.22 -6.11 -11.03
N LEU A 111 -14.42 -6.46 -12.30
CA LEU A 111 -14.80 -5.46 -13.31
C LEU A 111 -16.19 -4.88 -13.03
N SER A 112 -17.20 -5.71 -12.73
CA SER A 112 -18.53 -5.22 -12.38
C SER A 112 -18.48 -4.22 -11.23
N ALA A 113 -17.74 -4.52 -10.16
CA ALA A 113 -17.65 -3.61 -9.02
C ALA A 113 -16.75 -2.38 -9.28
N ALA A 114 -15.69 -2.53 -10.07
CA ALA A 114 -14.74 -1.44 -10.35
C ALA A 114 -15.30 -0.39 -11.31
N VAL A 115 -16.33 -0.70 -12.12
CA VAL A 115 -16.84 0.23 -13.15
C VAL A 115 -18.36 0.43 -13.17
N ALA A 116 -19.13 -0.27 -12.33
CA ALA A 116 -20.58 -0.08 -12.18
C ALA A 116 -20.96 1.37 -11.80
N PRO A 117 -21.84 2.06 -12.55
CA PRO A 117 -22.17 3.46 -12.29
C PRO A 117 -22.77 3.69 -10.89
N GLU A 118 -23.53 2.74 -10.36
CA GLU A 118 -24.11 2.76 -9.01
C GLU A 118 -23.05 2.76 -7.90
N LEU A 119 -21.80 2.38 -8.20
CA LEU A 119 -20.68 2.41 -7.27
C LEU A 119 -19.78 3.64 -7.45
N ALA A 120 -20.25 4.70 -8.13
CA ALA A 120 -19.45 5.90 -8.37
C ALA A 120 -18.94 6.57 -7.08
N GLU A 121 -19.78 6.66 -6.04
CA GLU A 121 -19.39 7.21 -4.73
C GLU A 121 -18.35 6.32 -4.02
N TYR A 122 -18.52 5.00 -4.11
CA TYR A 122 -17.52 4.07 -3.59
C TYR A 122 -16.17 4.28 -4.27
N ARG A 123 -16.15 4.42 -5.59
CA ARG A 123 -14.92 4.67 -6.34
C ARG A 123 -14.27 6.00 -6.00
N SER A 124 -15.05 7.07 -5.87
CA SER A 124 -14.49 8.38 -5.50
C SER A 124 -13.87 8.34 -4.11
N HIS A 125 -14.50 7.64 -3.17
CA HIS A 125 -13.94 7.40 -1.84
C HIS A 125 -12.62 6.61 -1.90
N VAL A 126 -12.60 5.49 -2.63
CA VAL A 126 -11.40 4.65 -2.79
C VAL A 126 -10.28 5.41 -3.51
N ALA A 127 -10.60 6.19 -4.54
CA ALA A 127 -9.64 7.02 -5.26
C ALA A 127 -9.02 8.08 -4.34
N ALA A 128 -9.84 8.77 -3.53
CA ALA A 128 -9.40 9.85 -2.65
C ALA A 128 -8.49 9.38 -1.50
N ARG A 129 -8.70 8.17 -0.95
CA ARG A 129 -7.78 7.64 0.08
C ARG A 129 -6.39 7.27 -0.47
N GLY A 130 -6.24 7.22 -1.79
CA GLY A 130 -4.97 7.04 -2.49
C GLY A 130 -4.14 8.32 -2.61
N ASP A 131 -4.66 9.50 -2.24
CA ASP A 131 -4.13 10.80 -2.68
C ASP A 131 -2.68 11.17 -2.29
N HIS A 132 -2.04 10.42 -1.39
CA HIS A 132 -0.67 10.67 -0.95
C HIS A 132 0.33 9.87 -1.78
N PHE A 133 1.04 10.57 -2.66
CA PHE A 133 2.07 9.99 -3.51
C PHE A 133 3.37 10.79 -3.42
N ASP A 134 4.50 10.14 -3.66
CA ASP A 134 5.79 10.80 -3.83
C ASP A 134 5.89 11.50 -5.19
N ARG A 135 7.08 12.04 -5.51
CA ARG A 135 7.32 12.73 -6.78
C ARG A 135 7.30 11.82 -8.01
N GLN A 136 7.58 10.53 -7.83
CA GLN A 136 7.54 9.55 -8.92
C GLN A 136 6.13 8.99 -9.14
N GLY A 137 5.22 9.28 -8.20
CA GLY A 137 3.85 8.83 -8.20
C GLY A 137 3.66 7.56 -7.38
N PHE A 138 4.62 7.11 -6.56
CA PHE A 138 4.44 5.93 -5.69
C PHE A 138 3.63 6.26 -4.44
N PRO A 139 2.74 5.37 -3.99
CA PRO A 139 1.94 5.61 -2.80
C PRO A 139 2.85 5.78 -1.60
N LEU A 140 2.63 6.84 -0.83
CA LEU A 140 3.29 6.99 0.46
C LEU A 140 2.64 6.02 1.45
N PRO A 141 3.42 5.41 2.36
CA PRO A 141 2.85 4.68 3.47
C PRO A 141 1.82 5.57 4.15
N ALA A 142 0.66 5.00 4.52
CA ALA A 142 -0.30 5.72 5.34
C ALA A 142 0.47 6.19 6.58
N ALA A 143 0.78 7.50 6.64
CA ALA A 143 1.61 8.07 7.68
C ALA A 143 1.03 7.55 8.99
N ASP A 144 1.85 6.78 9.68
CA ASP A 144 1.43 5.93 10.77
C ASP A 144 0.53 6.75 11.70
N ARG A 145 -0.79 6.54 11.64
CA ARG A 145 -1.72 7.13 12.62
C ARG A 145 -1.60 6.37 13.94
N ARG A 146 -0.38 5.95 14.31
CA ARG A 146 0.01 5.90 15.71
C ARG A 146 -0.07 7.33 16.22
N SER A 147 -1.07 7.58 17.06
CA SER A 147 -1.15 8.76 17.91
C SER A 147 0.24 9.19 18.39
N PRO A 148 0.56 10.49 18.51
CA PRO A 148 1.77 10.94 19.19
C PRO A 148 1.62 10.60 20.68
N GLY A 149 1.89 9.34 21.01
CA GLY A 149 1.61 8.72 22.29
C GLY A 149 2.74 7.76 22.60
N SER A 150 3.65 8.23 23.45
CA SER A 150 4.68 7.44 24.12
C SER A 150 5.79 6.85 23.23
N SER A 151 6.63 7.72 22.68
CA SER A 151 8.05 7.35 22.52
C SER A 151 8.69 7.30 23.91
N VAL A 152 8.65 6.13 24.57
CA VAL A 152 9.70 5.81 25.54
C VAL A 152 10.90 5.46 24.68
N VAL A 153 11.75 6.44 24.41
CA VAL A 153 13.08 6.19 23.87
C VAL A 153 13.77 5.26 24.88
N PRO A 154 14.16 4.03 24.54
CA PRO A 154 15.05 3.29 25.41
C PRO A 154 16.40 4.03 25.36
N ALA A 155 16.69 4.75 26.44
CA ALA A 155 17.95 5.43 26.66
C ALA A 155 19.08 4.40 26.70
N VAL A 156 19.71 4.11 25.56
CA VAL A 156 20.93 3.30 25.48
C VAL A 156 22.19 4.18 25.38
N ILE A 157 22.07 5.51 25.44
CA ILE A 157 23.23 6.42 25.52
C ILE A 157 23.18 7.23 26.83
N ALA A 158 23.22 6.54 27.96
CA ALA A 158 23.47 7.16 29.26
C ALA A 158 24.41 6.31 30.16
N GLY A 159 25.27 5.47 29.55
CA GLY A 159 26.24 4.65 30.27
C GLY A 159 27.70 5.13 30.16
N VAL A 160 28.08 5.80 29.05
CA VAL A 160 29.49 6.11 28.78
C VAL A 160 29.97 7.40 29.46
N GLY A 161 29.08 8.38 29.65
CA GLY A 161 29.45 9.67 30.27
C GLY A 161 29.79 9.58 31.77
N ALA A 162 29.09 8.72 32.52
CA ALA A 162 29.29 8.61 33.96
C ALA A 162 30.65 7.97 34.33
N VAL A 163 31.15 7.03 33.51
CA VAL A 163 32.43 6.35 33.76
C VAL A 163 33.62 7.29 33.50
N VAL A 164 33.54 8.14 32.47
CA VAL A 164 34.63 9.10 32.15
C VAL A 164 34.74 10.19 33.21
N ALA A 165 33.62 10.69 33.73
CA ALA A 165 33.62 11.69 34.80
C ALA A 165 34.22 11.15 36.11
N LEU A 166 33.91 9.90 36.46
CA LEU A 166 34.43 9.27 37.68
C LEU A 166 35.96 9.07 37.60
N ALA A 167 36.47 8.63 36.45
CA ALA A 167 37.91 8.45 36.24
C ALA A 167 38.68 9.79 36.30
N ALA A 168 38.11 10.86 35.72
CA ALA A 168 38.74 12.18 35.75
C ALA A 168 38.81 12.77 37.17
N ALA A 169 37.77 12.58 38.00
CA ALA A 169 37.76 13.05 39.38
C ALA A 169 38.81 12.34 40.25
N LEU A 170 38.97 11.02 40.08
CA LEU A 170 39.98 10.25 40.80
C LEU A 170 41.41 10.66 40.43
N PHE A 171 41.66 10.99 39.16
CA PHE A 171 42.96 11.47 38.70
C PHE A 171 43.33 12.84 39.29
N GLN A 172 42.37 13.77 39.38
CA GLN A 172 42.60 15.10 39.96
C GLN A 172 42.90 15.04 41.47
N LEU A 173 42.25 14.13 42.20
CA LEU A 173 42.50 13.91 43.63
C LEU A 173 43.90 13.31 43.90
N ALA A 174 44.38 12.42 43.02
CA ALA A 174 45.72 11.84 43.15
C ALA A 174 46.83 12.86 42.88
N VAL A 175 46.63 13.81 41.94
CA VAL A 175 47.59 14.89 41.66
C VAL A 175 47.63 15.94 42.77
N SER A 176 46.52 16.16 43.48
CA SER A 176 46.45 17.17 44.55
C SER A 176 47.02 16.71 45.90
N THR A 177 47.36 15.41 46.04
CA THR A 177 47.85 14.79 47.27
C THR A 177 49.31 14.33 47.19
N ALA A 178 49.98 14.55 46.06
CA ALA A 178 51.40 14.33 45.83
C ALA A 178 52.17 15.66 45.79
#